data_AF-A0A2V9KQA4-F1
#
_entry.id   AF-A0A2V9KQA4-F1
#
_cell.length_a   1.000
_cell.length_b   1.000
_cell.length_c   1.000
_cell.angle_alpha   90.00
_cell.angle_beta   90.00
_cell.angle_gamma   90.00
#
_symmetry.space_group_name_H-M   'P 1'
#
loop_
_entity.id
_entity.type
_entity.pdbx_description
1 polymer ?
#
loop_
_entity_poly.entity_id
_entity_poly.type
_entity_poly.pdbx_seq_one_letter_code
_entity_poly.pdbx_strand_id
1 'polypeptide(L)'
;MAFAVCFATPAWANRFSFSTGSPDGKLGALSRPAGSQGLETETADDFVLTQATVVSGATIHGLIATGTAVSSVARVEVEIYHVFPLDSDTVRTPSVPTRVNSPSDLEIDAATRDSGDDTLSFIATQISTFTVLDTVVNGINKAPTQTAHGDGPATGEQVEVDITFNSPLYLPAGHYFFRPEVQVSDGNFLFLTAPRPITSGTPFPAGTTDLQAWIRNGNLAPDWLRIGTDIIGGTTFNMTFSLTGNTIPEAGTPGQANCHGQTVSAMAKEFGGIDASASTLGYSSVDALQDGIGVFCGQ
;
A
#
# COMPACT_ATOMS: atom_id res chain seq x y z
N MET A 1 -0.74 -29.35 -49.29
CA MET A 1 -0.38 -28.28 -48.33
C MET A 1 -1.46 -28.26 -47.27
N ALA A 2 -1.14 -28.65 -46.04
CA ALA A 2 -2.07 -28.55 -44.90
C ALA A 2 -1.69 -27.31 -44.09
N PHE A 3 -2.59 -26.34 -44.00
CA PHE A 3 -2.48 -25.21 -43.09
C PHE A 3 -2.84 -25.72 -41.68
N ALA A 4 -1.85 -25.84 -40.80
CA ALA A 4 -2.09 -26.02 -39.38
C ALA A 4 -2.54 -24.67 -38.80
N VAL A 5 -3.83 -24.57 -38.47
CA VAL A 5 -4.36 -23.44 -37.68
C VAL A 5 -3.98 -23.73 -36.23
N CYS A 6 -2.92 -23.08 -35.74
CA CYS A 6 -2.64 -23.03 -34.31
C CYS A 6 -3.68 -22.12 -33.65
N PHE A 7 -4.66 -22.70 -32.96
CA PHE A 7 -5.47 -21.96 -32.00
C PHE A 7 -4.58 -21.62 -30.81
N ALA A 8 -4.12 -20.37 -30.72
CA ALA A 8 -3.57 -19.85 -29.49
C ALA A 8 -4.72 -19.79 -28.47
N THR A 9 -4.63 -20.57 -27.40
CA THR A 9 -5.49 -20.37 -26.24
C THR A 9 -5.17 -18.99 -25.67
N PRO A 10 -6.15 -18.11 -25.41
CA PRO A 10 -5.88 -16.89 -24.67
C PRO A 10 -5.26 -17.30 -23.33
N ALA A 11 -4.05 -16.81 -23.03
CA ALA A 11 -3.56 -16.84 -21.67
C ALA A 11 -4.49 -15.91 -20.89
N TRP A 12 -5.10 -16.40 -19.82
CA TRP A 12 -5.88 -15.54 -18.95
C TRP A 12 -4.89 -14.91 -17.98
N ALA A 13 -4.88 -13.58 -17.90
CA ALA A 13 -4.15 -12.84 -16.87
C ALA A 13 -4.25 -13.52 -15.52
N ASN A 14 -3.09 -13.84 -14.94
CA ASN A 14 -3.04 -14.25 -13.56
C ASN A 14 -3.47 -13.07 -12.69
N ARG A 15 -4.60 -13.25 -12.00
CA ARG A 15 -5.02 -12.31 -10.96
C ARG A 15 -3.92 -12.22 -9.92
N PHE A 16 -3.56 -11.00 -9.58
CA PHE A 16 -2.69 -10.71 -8.46
C PHE A 16 -3.53 -10.58 -7.19
N SER A 17 -3.05 -11.20 -6.11
CA SER A 17 -3.59 -11.00 -4.77
C SER A 17 -2.49 -11.08 -3.72
N PHE A 18 -2.46 -10.10 -2.82
CA PHE A 18 -1.59 -10.08 -1.64
C PHE A 18 -2.44 -9.80 -0.40
N SER A 19 -2.12 -10.42 0.75
CA SER A 19 -2.76 -10.11 2.02
C SER A 19 -1.81 -10.39 3.18
N THR A 20 -1.81 -9.53 4.20
CA THR A 20 -1.09 -9.76 5.45
C THR A 20 -1.89 -10.58 6.47
N GLY A 21 -3.14 -10.95 6.16
CA GLY A 21 -4.03 -11.71 7.02
C GLY A 21 -5.09 -10.84 7.68
N SER A 22 -5.44 -11.15 8.94
CA SER A 22 -6.51 -10.50 9.70
C SER A 22 -5.97 -9.78 10.93
N PRO A 23 -6.71 -8.78 11.47
CA PRO A 23 -6.27 -8.06 12.66
C PRO A 23 -6.03 -8.98 13.85
N ASP A 24 -4.91 -8.78 14.56
CA ASP A 24 -4.48 -9.65 15.66
C ASP A 24 -4.82 -9.10 17.06
N GLY A 25 -5.41 -7.91 17.13
CA GLY A 25 -5.81 -7.26 18.38
C GLY A 25 -4.64 -6.78 19.23
N LYS A 26 -3.41 -6.73 18.69
CA LYS A 26 -2.26 -6.28 19.48
C LYS A 26 -2.10 -4.77 19.47
N LEU A 27 -2.17 -4.13 18.30
CA LEU A 27 -1.86 -2.72 18.19
C LEU A 27 -2.70 -2.02 17.12
N GLY A 28 -3.04 -0.75 17.40
CA GLY A 28 -3.58 0.19 16.42
C GLY A 28 -2.62 1.37 16.23
N ALA A 29 -2.15 1.61 15.02
CA ALA A 29 -1.23 2.69 14.70
C ALA A 29 -1.95 3.80 13.94
N LEU A 30 -1.75 5.06 14.35
CA LEU A 30 -2.42 6.20 13.73
C LEU A 30 -2.04 6.33 12.26
N SER A 31 -3.05 6.46 11.37
CA SER A 31 -2.84 6.80 9.97
C SER A 31 -3.87 7.82 9.49
N ARG A 32 -3.47 9.07 9.31
CA ARG A 32 -4.37 10.18 8.98
C ARG A 32 -3.66 11.33 8.25
N PRO A 33 -4.37 12.07 7.39
CA PRO A 33 -3.85 13.29 6.81
C PRO A 33 -3.70 14.40 7.84
N ALA A 34 -2.91 15.41 7.51
CA ALA A 34 -2.86 16.65 8.28
C ALA A 34 -4.25 17.31 8.34
N GLY A 35 -4.60 17.87 9.50
CA GLY A 35 -5.87 18.57 9.65
C GLY A 35 -6.09 19.18 11.02
N SER A 36 -7.34 19.51 11.33
CA SER A 36 -7.74 20.06 12.64
C SER A 36 -7.43 19.12 13.81
N GLN A 37 -7.38 17.81 13.56
CA GLN A 37 -7.08 16.78 14.55
C GLN A 37 -5.57 16.66 14.86
N GLY A 38 -4.71 17.33 14.08
CA GLY A 38 -3.28 17.48 14.33
C GLY A 38 -2.42 17.23 13.09
N LEU A 39 -1.14 16.90 13.33
CA LEU A 39 -0.19 16.59 12.27
C LEU A 39 -0.63 15.35 11.49
N GLU A 40 -0.20 15.33 10.24
CA GLU A 40 -0.13 14.11 9.42
C GLU A 40 0.69 13.07 10.16
N THR A 41 0.16 11.85 10.14
CA THR A 41 0.83 10.67 10.64
C THR A 41 0.58 9.54 9.66
N GLU A 42 1.66 9.00 9.13
CA GLU A 42 1.65 7.99 8.10
C GLU A 42 2.05 6.65 8.71
N THR A 43 1.25 5.62 8.50
CA THR A 43 1.61 4.23 8.82
C THR A 43 1.71 3.41 7.55
N ALA A 44 2.77 2.61 7.42
CA ALA A 44 3.03 1.82 6.22
C ALA A 44 3.54 0.41 6.53
N ASP A 45 3.30 -0.51 5.61
CA ASP A 45 3.79 -1.89 5.68
C ASP A 45 4.07 -2.47 4.30
N ASP A 46 4.88 -3.52 4.21
CA ASP A 46 5.45 -3.93 2.94
C ASP A 46 4.66 -5.01 2.18
N PHE A 47 4.85 -5.01 0.86
CA PHE A 47 4.41 -6.06 -0.04
C PHE A 47 5.42 -6.25 -1.17
N VAL A 48 5.34 -7.40 -1.85
CA VAL A 48 6.26 -7.76 -2.93
C VAL A 48 5.52 -8.13 -4.20
N LEU A 49 6.01 -7.61 -5.32
CA LEU A 49 5.59 -7.94 -6.67
C LEU A 49 6.71 -8.72 -7.36
N THR A 50 6.43 -9.95 -7.79
CA THR A 50 7.42 -10.78 -8.52
C THR A 50 7.49 -10.48 -10.01
N GLN A 51 6.55 -9.68 -10.51
CA GLN A 51 6.40 -9.27 -11.91
C GLN A 51 5.68 -7.92 -11.97
N ALA A 52 5.76 -7.25 -13.12
CA ALA A 52 5.00 -6.02 -13.35
C ALA A 52 3.51 -6.27 -13.10
N THR A 53 2.86 -5.39 -12.35
CA THR A 53 1.50 -5.63 -11.85
C THR A 53 0.69 -4.34 -11.89
N VAL A 54 -0.52 -4.44 -12.42
CA VAL A 54 -1.53 -3.39 -12.32
C VAL A 54 -2.38 -3.70 -11.09
N VAL A 55 -2.21 -2.94 -10.02
CA VAL A 55 -3.00 -3.04 -8.78
C VAL A 55 -4.25 -2.17 -8.95
N SER A 56 -5.42 -2.80 -8.82
CA SER A 56 -6.73 -2.18 -9.07
C SER A 56 -7.50 -1.87 -7.79
N GLY A 57 -7.13 -2.46 -6.66
CA GLY A 57 -7.78 -2.17 -5.40
C GLY A 57 -7.02 -2.69 -4.19
N ALA A 58 -7.47 -2.24 -3.03
CA ALA A 58 -6.93 -2.62 -1.73
C ALA A 58 -8.07 -2.73 -0.71
N THR A 59 -7.84 -3.48 0.36
CA THR A 59 -8.70 -3.46 1.55
C THR A 59 -7.82 -3.23 2.76
N ILE A 60 -8.23 -2.32 3.65
CA ILE A 60 -7.54 -2.06 4.92
C ILE A 60 -8.50 -2.21 6.10
N HIS A 61 -7.97 -2.59 7.26
CA HIS A 61 -8.74 -2.65 8.49
C HIS A 61 -8.20 -1.67 9.52
N GLY A 62 -9.10 -0.86 10.09
CA GLY A 62 -8.75 0.06 11.17
C GLY A 62 -9.74 0.03 12.32
N LEU A 63 -9.43 0.82 13.34
CA LEU A 63 -10.27 1.08 14.49
C LEU A 63 -10.63 2.57 14.51
N ILE A 64 -11.93 2.87 14.61
CA ILE A 64 -12.45 4.21 14.92
C ILE A 64 -13.04 4.20 16.34
N ALA A 65 -13.10 5.36 16.99
CA ALA A 65 -13.59 5.44 18.37
C ALA A 65 -15.05 4.98 18.50
N THR A 66 -15.40 4.35 19.62
CA THR A 66 -16.77 3.91 19.92
C THR A 66 -17.79 5.03 19.73
N GLY A 67 -18.87 4.76 18.99
CA GLY A 67 -19.92 5.74 18.68
C GLY A 67 -19.60 6.68 17.52
N THR A 68 -18.39 6.62 16.94
CA THR A 68 -18.07 7.30 15.69
C THR A 68 -18.78 6.60 14.54
N ALA A 69 -19.59 7.34 13.76
CA ALA A 69 -20.27 6.76 12.61
C ALA A 69 -19.27 6.40 11.51
N VAL A 70 -19.38 5.22 10.90
CA VAL A 70 -18.52 4.83 9.77
C VAL A 70 -18.63 5.78 8.57
N SER A 71 -19.79 6.43 8.41
CA SER A 71 -20.01 7.49 7.41
C SER A 71 -19.19 8.77 7.63
N SER A 72 -18.46 8.87 8.75
CA SER A 72 -17.54 9.99 9.00
C SER A 72 -16.15 9.79 8.37
N VAL A 73 -15.88 8.60 7.81
CA VAL A 73 -14.73 8.38 6.93
C VAL A 73 -14.95 9.21 5.67
N ALA A 74 -14.17 10.29 5.53
CA ALA A 74 -14.43 11.35 4.57
C ALA A 74 -13.45 11.36 3.39
N ARG A 75 -12.23 10.87 3.59
CA ARG A 75 -11.17 10.82 2.57
C ARG A 75 -10.26 9.63 2.85
N VAL A 76 -9.81 8.98 1.79
CA VAL A 76 -8.75 7.98 1.81
C VAL A 76 -7.69 8.39 0.81
N GLU A 77 -6.45 8.37 1.25
CA GLU A 77 -5.26 8.57 0.41
C GLU A 77 -4.37 7.33 0.51
N VAL A 78 -3.73 6.97 -0.59
CA VAL A 78 -2.81 5.84 -0.68
C VAL A 78 -1.57 6.31 -1.40
N GLU A 79 -0.43 6.02 -0.80
CA GLU A 79 0.87 6.18 -1.43
C GLU A 79 1.67 4.88 -1.41
N ILE A 80 2.60 4.78 -2.35
CA ILE A 80 3.53 3.67 -2.46
C ILE A 80 4.94 4.21 -2.34
N TYR A 81 5.75 3.56 -1.52
CA TYR A 81 7.16 3.88 -1.35
C TYR A 81 8.03 2.71 -1.79
N HIS A 82 9.23 2.99 -2.28
CA HIS A 82 10.25 1.97 -2.40
C HIS A 82 10.90 1.69 -1.03
N VAL A 83 11.63 0.58 -0.94
CA VAL A 83 12.51 0.32 0.20
C VAL A 83 13.78 1.17 0.08
N PHE A 84 14.18 1.84 1.17
CA PHE A 84 15.47 2.54 1.27
C PHE A 84 16.61 1.61 0.82
N PRO A 85 17.57 2.07 -0.03
CA PRO A 85 17.93 3.47 -0.29
C PRO A 85 17.34 4.10 -1.55
N LEU A 86 16.35 3.48 -2.20
CA LEU A 86 15.70 4.09 -3.35
C LEU A 86 14.97 5.38 -2.94
N ASP A 87 14.87 6.33 -3.86
CA ASP A 87 14.19 7.64 -3.70
C ASP A 87 14.51 8.36 -2.39
N SER A 88 15.80 8.31 -2.03
CA SER A 88 16.28 8.76 -0.74
C SER A 88 17.56 9.55 -0.87
N ASP A 89 17.68 10.62 -0.08
CA ASP A 89 18.98 11.24 0.16
C ASP A 89 19.76 10.32 1.10
N THR A 90 20.75 9.60 0.58
CA THR A 90 21.56 8.64 1.34
C THR A 90 22.69 9.28 2.14
N VAL A 91 22.95 10.59 1.98
CA VAL A 91 24.03 11.29 2.68
C VAL A 91 23.55 12.08 3.90
N ARG A 92 22.23 12.28 4.05
CA ARG A 92 21.67 12.94 5.24
C ARG A 92 21.83 12.08 6.49
N THR A 93 22.01 12.75 7.63
CA THR A 93 21.99 12.09 8.94
C THR A 93 20.53 11.80 9.33
N PRO A 94 20.16 10.54 9.61
CA PRO A 94 18.81 10.22 10.07
C PRO A 94 18.55 10.78 11.47
N SER A 95 17.31 11.19 11.70
CA SER A 95 16.79 11.57 13.02
C SER A 95 16.18 10.37 13.78
N VAL A 96 16.29 9.18 13.21
CA VAL A 96 15.79 7.90 13.72
C VAL A 96 16.92 6.90 13.93
N PRO A 97 16.72 5.82 14.70
CA PRO A 97 17.78 4.85 14.98
C PRO A 97 18.39 4.18 13.74
N THR A 98 17.59 3.94 12.69
CA THR A 98 18.04 3.33 11.43
C THR A 98 17.06 3.63 10.29
N ARG A 99 17.57 3.62 9.06
CA ARG A 99 16.79 3.65 7.81
C ARG A 99 16.87 2.32 7.05
N VAL A 100 17.58 1.34 7.59
CA VAL A 100 17.72 0.03 6.93
C VAL A 100 16.35 -0.62 6.84
N ASN A 101 15.95 -0.94 5.61
CA ASN A 101 14.66 -1.52 5.26
C ASN A 101 13.44 -0.64 5.60
N SER A 102 13.62 0.68 5.73
CA SER A 102 12.50 1.62 5.88
C SER A 102 11.86 1.92 4.52
N PRO A 103 10.67 2.54 4.51
CA PRO A 103 10.23 3.27 3.33
C PRO A 103 11.25 4.36 2.95
N SER A 104 11.24 4.75 1.68
CA SER A 104 12.08 5.79 1.10
C SER A 104 11.76 7.19 1.66
N ASP A 105 12.59 8.18 1.34
CA ASP A 105 12.32 9.57 1.75
C ASP A 105 11.10 10.14 1.03
N LEU A 106 11.00 9.82 -0.26
CA LEU A 106 9.93 10.22 -1.15
C LEU A 106 9.08 9.01 -1.53
N GLU A 107 7.79 9.25 -1.66
CA GLU A 107 6.85 8.38 -2.33
C GLU A 107 7.17 8.23 -3.83
N ILE A 108 6.52 7.27 -4.47
CA ILE A 108 6.45 7.21 -5.92
C ILE A 108 5.29 8.10 -6.35
N ASP A 109 5.55 9.36 -6.73
CA ASP A 109 4.52 10.36 -7.05
C ASP A 109 3.42 9.82 -7.99
N ALA A 110 3.84 9.09 -9.03
CA ALA A 110 2.94 8.48 -10.02
C ALA A 110 2.02 7.36 -9.46
N ALA A 111 2.32 6.88 -8.26
CA ALA A 111 1.58 5.84 -7.53
C ALA A 111 0.81 6.39 -6.31
N THR A 112 0.61 7.71 -6.22
CA THR A 112 -0.28 8.33 -5.22
C THR A 112 -1.72 8.36 -5.71
N ARG A 113 -2.67 7.98 -4.86
CA ARG A 113 -4.10 7.99 -5.15
C ARG A 113 -4.87 8.59 -3.98
N ASP A 114 -5.80 9.46 -4.30
CA ASP A 114 -6.63 10.17 -3.35
C ASP A 114 -8.09 10.24 -3.82
N SER A 115 -8.99 9.93 -2.91
CA SER A 115 -10.44 10.11 -3.09
C SER A 115 -10.84 11.57 -3.29
N GLY A 116 -10.08 12.53 -2.75
CA GLY A 116 -10.30 13.97 -2.96
C GLY A 116 -10.08 14.41 -4.41
N ASP A 117 -9.24 13.67 -5.14
CA ASP A 117 -8.87 13.92 -6.54
C ASP A 117 -9.53 12.92 -7.51
N ASP A 118 -10.51 12.15 -7.05
CA ASP A 118 -11.21 11.09 -7.81
C ASP A 118 -10.30 10.00 -8.41
N THR A 119 -9.04 9.91 -7.97
CA THR A 119 -8.10 8.89 -8.47
C THR A 119 -8.28 7.53 -7.79
N LEU A 120 -8.98 7.50 -6.65
CA LEU A 120 -9.57 6.30 -6.05
C LEU A 120 -11.01 6.58 -5.57
N SER A 121 -11.76 5.51 -5.34
CA SER A 121 -13.03 5.51 -4.61
C SER A 121 -12.97 4.48 -3.48
N PHE A 122 -13.82 4.62 -2.47
CA PHE A 122 -13.83 3.68 -1.35
C PHE A 122 -15.23 3.44 -0.76
N ILE A 123 -15.38 2.32 -0.07
CA ILE A 123 -16.53 1.99 0.77
C ILE A 123 -16.00 1.62 2.15
N ALA A 124 -16.49 2.30 3.20
CA ALA A 124 -16.17 1.97 4.59
C ALA A 124 -17.34 1.22 5.24
N THR A 125 -17.04 0.06 5.83
CA THR A 125 -18.01 -0.83 6.47
C THR A 125 -17.61 -1.06 7.92
N GLN A 126 -18.52 -0.78 8.85
CA GLN A 126 -18.34 -1.15 10.26
C GLN A 126 -18.55 -2.66 10.41
N ILE A 127 -17.60 -3.33 11.05
CA ILE A 127 -17.60 -4.79 11.24
C ILE A 127 -18.18 -5.15 12.62
N SER A 128 -17.48 -4.76 13.68
CA SER A 128 -17.85 -5.05 15.06
C SER A 128 -17.04 -4.22 16.03
N THR A 129 -17.43 -4.22 17.31
CA THR A 129 -16.57 -3.74 18.39
C THR A 129 -15.27 -4.55 18.42
N PHE A 130 -14.14 -3.87 18.57
CA PHE A 130 -12.82 -4.47 18.55
C PHE A 130 -11.90 -3.77 19.57
N THR A 131 -10.96 -4.52 20.12
CA THR A 131 -10.02 -4.04 21.14
C THR A 131 -8.59 -4.34 20.72
N VAL A 132 -7.71 -3.36 20.88
CA VAL A 132 -6.26 -3.51 20.75
C VAL A 132 -5.60 -3.40 22.12
N LEU A 133 -4.54 -4.17 22.34
CA LEU A 133 -3.78 -4.15 23.60
C LEU A 133 -2.95 -2.88 23.77
N ASP A 134 -2.60 -2.21 22.68
CA ASP A 134 -1.84 -0.97 22.69
C ASP A 134 -2.16 -0.11 21.46
N THR A 135 -1.74 1.15 21.49
CA THR A 135 -1.88 2.08 20.37
C THR A 135 -0.62 2.90 20.18
N VAL A 136 -0.38 3.37 18.96
CA VAL A 136 0.64 4.38 18.66
C VAL A 136 -0.04 5.55 17.98
N VAL A 137 -0.32 6.58 18.78
CA VAL A 137 -0.95 7.84 18.40
C VAL A 137 0.02 8.99 18.67
N ASN A 138 0.67 8.97 19.83
CA ASN A 138 1.71 9.90 20.24
C ASN A 138 3.05 9.17 20.38
N GLY A 139 4.05 9.86 20.95
CA GLY A 139 5.35 9.24 21.22
C GLY A 139 6.20 8.91 19.99
N ILE A 140 5.77 9.35 18.80
CA ILE A 140 6.50 9.25 17.53
C ILE A 140 7.61 10.33 17.52
N ASN A 141 8.66 10.07 18.30
CA ASN A 141 9.73 11.01 18.60
C ASN A 141 11.02 10.66 17.87
N LYS A 142 11.85 11.67 17.61
CA LYS A 142 13.22 11.48 17.12
C LYS A 142 14.07 10.66 18.10
N ALA A 143 15.10 10.01 17.59
CA ALA A 143 16.13 9.42 18.40
C ALA A 143 16.84 10.48 19.27
N PRO A 144 17.27 10.14 20.50
CA PRO A 144 17.29 8.80 21.11
C PRO A 144 16.07 8.47 22.00
N THR A 145 15.02 9.30 22.00
CA THR A 145 13.86 9.18 22.90
C THR A 145 12.63 8.61 22.20
N GLN A 146 12.83 7.80 21.17
CA GLN A 146 11.77 7.23 20.34
C GLN A 146 10.99 6.10 21.03
N THR A 147 11.57 5.44 22.03
CA THR A 147 10.92 4.33 22.74
C THR A 147 9.92 4.87 23.77
N ALA A 148 8.66 4.98 23.33
CA ALA A 148 7.56 5.54 24.11
C ALA A 148 6.66 4.48 24.78
N HIS A 149 6.77 3.21 24.37
CA HIS A 149 5.96 2.09 24.89
C HIS A 149 4.45 2.18 24.61
N GLY A 150 4.07 2.91 23.55
CA GLY A 150 2.67 3.07 23.15
C GLY A 150 1.86 4.02 24.04
N ASP A 151 0.59 4.18 23.69
CA ASP A 151 -0.39 5.03 24.39
C ASP A 151 -1.40 4.22 25.22
N GLY A 152 -1.26 2.90 25.26
CA GLY A 152 -2.13 1.98 25.98
C GLY A 152 -3.29 1.42 25.15
N PRO A 153 -4.10 0.53 25.74
CA PRO A 153 -5.17 -0.19 25.04
C PRO A 153 -6.31 0.73 24.61
N ALA A 154 -6.93 0.40 23.49
CA ALA A 154 -8.10 1.10 22.97
C ALA A 154 -9.21 0.11 22.57
N THR A 155 -10.46 0.53 22.75
CA THR A 155 -11.64 -0.17 22.25
C THR A 155 -12.45 0.78 21.39
N GLY A 156 -12.92 0.27 20.26
CA GLY A 156 -13.65 1.05 19.27
C GLY A 156 -14.44 0.15 18.33
N GLU A 157 -14.80 0.70 17.18
CA GLU A 157 -15.44 -0.03 16.09
C GLU A 157 -14.40 -0.38 15.04
N GLN A 158 -14.24 -1.67 14.74
CA GLN A 158 -13.44 -2.10 13.60
C GLN A 158 -14.16 -1.71 12.32
N VAL A 159 -13.41 -1.11 11.41
CA VAL A 159 -13.88 -0.71 10.08
C VAL A 159 -13.01 -1.41 9.04
N GLU A 160 -13.65 -1.97 8.04
CA GLU A 160 -13.05 -2.38 6.77
C GLU A 160 -13.25 -1.26 5.77
N VAL A 161 -12.19 -0.87 5.06
CA VAL A 161 -12.25 0.12 3.99
C VAL A 161 -11.81 -0.56 2.70
N ASP A 162 -12.77 -0.78 1.80
CA ASP A 162 -12.53 -1.30 0.46
C ASP A 162 -12.22 -0.13 -0.48
N ILE A 163 -11.06 -0.18 -1.12
CA ILE A 163 -10.51 0.86 -1.98
C ILE A 163 -10.48 0.34 -3.42
N THR A 164 -11.05 1.12 -4.34
CA THR A 164 -10.96 0.90 -5.79
C THR A 164 -10.12 2.02 -6.40
N PHE A 165 -9.03 1.67 -7.08
CA PHE A 165 -8.21 2.64 -7.79
C PHE A 165 -8.84 2.96 -9.14
N ASN A 166 -9.52 4.10 -9.24
CA ASN A 166 -10.14 4.57 -10.49
C ASN A 166 -9.08 4.80 -11.57
N SER A 167 -7.90 5.26 -11.15
CA SER A 167 -6.67 5.16 -11.92
C SER A 167 -5.81 4.05 -11.31
N PRO A 168 -5.68 2.86 -11.93
CA PRO A 168 -4.90 1.77 -11.35
C PRO A 168 -3.44 2.14 -11.07
N LEU A 169 -2.80 1.44 -10.13
CA LEU A 169 -1.37 1.58 -9.86
C LEU A 169 -0.61 0.59 -10.74
N TYR A 170 0.25 1.06 -11.65
CA TYR A 170 1.10 0.18 -12.46
C TYR A 170 2.53 0.20 -11.96
N LEU A 171 2.92 -0.88 -11.27
CA LEU A 171 4.22 -1.01 -10.63
C LEU A 171 5.07 -2.11 -11.30
N PRO A 172 6.40 -1.93 -11.44
CA PRO A 172 7.29 -3.02 -11.82
C PRO A 172 7.38 -4.09 -10.73
N ALA A 173 8.09 -5.18 -11.03
CA ALA A 173 8.47 -6.12 -9.98
C ALA A 173 9.36 -5.41 -8.95
N GLY A 174 9.12 -5.66 -7.67
CA GLY A 174 9.82 -4.97 -6.60
C GLY A 174 9.28 -5.25 -5.21
N HIS A 175 9.88 -4.59 -4.24
CA HIS A 175 9.50 -4.60 -2.84
C HIS A 175 9.12 -3.17 -2.46
N TYR A 176 7.89 -3.00 -1.98
CA TYR A 176 7.27 -1.70 -1.78
C TYR A 176 6.65 -1.61 -0.39
N PHE A 177 6.42 -0.39 0.06
CA PHE A 177 5.54 -0.11 1.20
C PHE A 177 4.22 0.46 0.71
N PHE A 178 3.14 -0.01 1.30
CA PHE A 178 1.78 0.49 1.13
C PHE A 178 1.44 1.42 2.32
N ARG A 179 1.19 2.70 2.03
CA ARG A 179 0.88 3.75 3.03
C ARG A 179 -0.54 4.26 2.78
N PRO A 180 -1.56 3.75 3.49
CA PRO A 180 -2.89 4.33 3.45
C PRO A 180 -3.06 5.38 4.55
N GLU A 181 -3.80 6.45 4.27
CA GLU A 181 -4.33 7.36 5.27
C GLU A 181 -5.84 7.46 5.17
N VAL A 182 -6.49 7.62 6.33
CA VAL A 182 -7.94 7.69 6.40
C VAL A 182 -8.33 8.90 7.25
N GLN A 183 -9.01 9.85 6.62
CA GLN A 183 -9.60 10.98 7.30
C GLN A 183 -10.93 10.57 7.93
N VAL A 184 -11.01 10.69 9.26
CA VAL A 184 -12.24 10.55 10.03
C VAL A 184 -12.61 11.94 10.54
N SER A 185 -13.80 12.44 10.19
CA SER A 185 -14.19 13.85 10.42
C SER A 185 -14.01 14.29 11.88
N ASP A 186 -14.38 13.42 12.82
CA ASP A 186 -14.33 13.67 14.26
C ASP A 186 -13.55 12.57 15.00
N GLY A 187 -12.36 12.23 14.53
CA GLY A 187 -11.52 11.26 15.25
C GLY A 187 -10.27 10.82 14.53
N ASN A 188 -9.73 9.71 15.00
CA ASN A 188 -8.58 9.04 14.41
C ASN A 188 -9.01 7.73 13.78
N PHE A 189 -8.31 7.36 12.71
CA PHE A 189 -8.25 6.00 12.21
C PHE A 189 -6.97 5.35 12.72
N LEU A 190 -7.11 4.25 13.46
CA LEU A 190 -5.97 3.45 13.88
C LEU A 190 -5.88 2.22 12.98
N PHE A 191 -4.90 2.19 12.09
CA PHE A 191 -4.62 1.07 11.22
C PHE A 191 -4.25 -0.15 12.09
N LEU A 192 -4.93 -1.28 11.91
CA LEU A 192 -4.81 -2.44 12.79
C LEU A 192 -3.66 -3.35 12.39
N THR A 193 -2.92 -3.88 13.36
CA THR A 193 -1.83 -4.82 13.11
C THR A 193 -2.32 -6.23 12.78
N ALA A 194 -1.51 -6.93 11.99
CA ALA A 194 -1.59 -8.35 11.68
C ALA A 194 -0.33 -9.09 12.20
N PRO A 195 -0.36 -10.43 12.31
CA PRO A 195 0.79 -11.20 12.74
C PRO A 195 1.99 -11.03 11.80
N ARG A 196 3.17 -10.91 12.40
CA ARG A 196 4.46 -10.91 11.72
C ARG A 196 5.34 -12.06 12.25
N PRO A 197 5.88 -12.94 11.40
CA PRO A 197 5.65 -12.99 9.95
C PRO A 197 4.19 -13.35 9.60
N ILE A 198 3.77 -13.09 8.35
CA ILE A 198 2.43 -13.44 7.85
C ILE A 198 2.13 -14.93 8.11
N THR A 199 1.02 -15.22 8.81
CA THR A 199 0.61 -16.60 9.16
C THR A 199 -0.65 -17.09 8.45
N SER A 200 -1.55 -16.19 8.03
CA SER A 200 -2.84 -16.52 7.41
C SER A 200 -3.11 -15.77 6.09
N GLY A 201 -2.07 -15.17 5.50
CA GLY A 201 -2.14 -14.41 4.25
C GLY A 201 -1.19 -14.94 3.16
N THR A 202 -0.73 -14.04 2.29
CA THR A 202 0.21 -14.36 1.20
C THR A 202 1.63 -14.44 1.76
N PRO A 203 2.30 -15.61 1.72
CA PRO A 203 3.70 -15.70 2.14
C PRO A 203 4.60 -14.91 1.20
N PHE A 204 5.63 -14.28 1.74
CA PHE A 204 6.66 -13.62 0.94
C PHE A 204 7.40 -14.63 0.05
N PRO A 205 7.84 -14.22 -1.17
CA PRO A 205 8.63 -15.09 -2.04
C PRO A 205 9.90 -15.59 -1.36
N ALA A 206 10.34 -16.80 -1.72
CA ALA A 206 11.57 -17.37 -1.19
C ALA A 206 12.77 -16.42 -1.40
N GLY A 207 13.54 -16.19 -0.34
CA GLY A 207 14.68 -15.27 -0.36
C GLY A 207 14.31 -13.80 -0.10
N THR A 208 13.03 -13.46 0.00
CA THR A 208 12.57 -12.13 0.43
C THR A 208 12.16 -12.17 1.88
N THR A 209 12.61 -11.18 2.67
CA THR A 209 12.24 -11.05 4.07
C THR A 209 11.01 -10.16 4.16
N ASP A 210 9.93 -10.68 4.75
CA ASP A 210 8.80 -9.88 5.26
C ASP A 210 9.39 -8.74 6.10
N LEU A 211 9.06 -7.46 5.90
CA LEU A 211 9.54 -6.33 6.71
C LEU A 211 8.50 -5.92 7.77
N GLN A 212 8.93 -5.18 8.78
CA GLN A 212 8.01 -4.78 9.85
C GLN A 212 7.31 -3.48 9.50
N ALA A 213 6.17 -3.22 10.13
CA ALA A 213 5.43 -1.98 9.98
C ALA A 213 6.20 -0.75 10.49
N TRP A 214 6.03 0.36 9.77
CA TRP A 214 6.68 1.65 10.03
C TRP A 214 5.67 2.77 10.21
N ILE A 215 6.06 3.81 10.93
CA ILE A 215 5.26 5.01 11.15
C ILE A 215 6.13 6.27 11.12
N ARG A 216 5.60 7.38 10.61
CA ARG A 216 6.18 8.72 10.77
C ARG A 216 5.10 9.76 11.01
N ASN A 217 5.48 10.90 11.59
CA ASN A 217 4.64 12.09 11.62
C ASN A 217 5.36 13.23 10.90
N GLY A 218 4.65 14.34 10.66
CA GLY A 218 5.23 15.51 9.99
C GLY A 218 6.49 16.10 10.63
N ASN A 219 6.77 15.83 11.92
CA ASN A 219 8.01 16.27 12.58
C ASN A 219 9.21 15.36 12.30
N LEU A 220 8.94 14.12 11.88
CA LEU A 220 9.91 13.08 11.61
C LEU A 220 10.27 13.01 10.12
N ALA A 221 9.39 13.46 9.24
CA ALA A 221 9.59 13.44 7.80
C ALA A 221 10.99 13.99 7.42
N PRO A 222 11.74 13.30 6.54
CA PRO A 222 11.31 12.11 5.78
C PRO A 222 11.63 10.77 6.49
N ASP A 223 12.13 10.78 7.73
CA ASP A 223 12.49 9.57 8.46
C ASP A 223 11.27 8.76 8.95
N TRP A 224 11.49 7.45 9.10
CA TRP A 224 10.49 6.48 9.58
C TRP A 224 10.98 5.76 10.83
N LEU A 225 10.07 5.45 11.76
CA LEU A 225 10.32 4.59 12.91
C LEU A 225 9.68 3.23 12.72
N ARG A 226 10.36 2.17 13.16
CA ARG A 226 9.75 0.84 13.26
C ARG A 226 8.79 0.86 14.43
N ILE A 227 7.50 0.57 14.19
CA ILE A 227 6.48 0.59 15.24
C ILE A 227 6.89 -0.34 16.38
N GLY A 228 7.18 -1.60 16.04
CA GLY A 228 7.50 -2.63 17.02
C GLY A 228 8.84 -2.46 17.71
N THR A 229 9.90 -2.23 16.94
CA THR A 229 11.28 -2.20 17.48
C THR A 229 11.61 -0.87 18.14
N ASP A 230 11.28 0.25 17.51
CA ASP A 230 11.76 1.56 17.96
C ASP A 230 10.82 2.18 19.00
N ILE A 231 9.50 2.11 18.77
CA ILE A 231 8.50 2.77 19.62
C ILE A 231 8.04 1.86 20.76
N ILE A 232 7.57 0.65 20.45
CA ILE A 232 7.07 -0.31 21.44
C ILE A 232 8.25 -0.94 22.22
N GLY A 233 9.34 -1.27 21.53
CA GLY A 233 10.56 -1.82 22.13
C GLY A 233 10.61 -3.34 22.20
N GLY A 234 9.93 -4.05 21.29
CA GLY A 234 9.95 -5.52 21.31
C GLY A 234 9.28 -6.19 20.11
N THR A 235 7.97 -6.42 20.23
CA THR A 235 7.21 -7.20 19.24
C THR A 235 7.11 -6.45 17.91
N THR A 236 7.40 -7.14 16.79
CA THR A 236 7.22 -6.58 15.45
C THR A 236 5.85 -6.95 14.88
N PHE A 237 5.32 -6.11 14.01
CA PHE A 237 3.98 -6.23 13.44
C PHE A 237 4.01 -6.07 11.93
N ASN A 238 3.01 -6.63 11.28
CA ASN A 238 2.56 -6.20 9.96
C ASN A 238 1.30 -5.33 10.16
N MET A 239 0.88 -4.58 9.16
CA MET A 239 -0.41 -3.89 9.14
C MET A 239 -1.41 -4.73 8.35
N THR A 240 -2.70 -4.63 8.69
CA THR A 240 -3.73 -5.50 8.10
C THR A 240 -4.28 -4.93 6.80
N PHE A 241 -3.74 -5.38 5.66
CA PHE A 241 -4.24 -4.99 4.34
C PHE A 241 -4.20 -6.14 3.34
N SER A 242 -4.91 -5.93 2.24
CA SER A 242 -4.79 -6.75 1.04
C SER A 242 -4.75 -5.88 -0.21
N LEU A 243 -4.15 -6.41 -1.28
CA LEU A 243 -4.06 -5.80 -2.59
C LEU A 243 -4.59 -6.78 -3.64
N THR A 244 -5.27 -6.25 -4.65
CA THR A 244 -5.78 -7.02 -5.79
C THR A 244 -5.42 -6.36 -7.10
N GLY A 245 -5.27 -7.17 -8.15
CA GLY A 245 -4.93 -6.65 -9.47
C GLY A 245 -4.70 -7.74 -10.50
N ASN A 246 -3.90 -7.41 -11.51
CA ASN A 246 -3.51 -8.33 -12.57
C ASN A 246 -2.01 -8.20 -12.84
N THR A 247 -1.34 -9.34 -12.96
CA THR A 247 0.06 -9.36 -13.37
C THR A 247 0.18 -9.22 -14.88
N ILE A 248 1.24 -8.57 -15.34
CA ILE A 248 1.57 -8.37 -16.74
C ILE A 248 2.91 -9.05 -17.02
N PRO A 249 2.92 -10.37 -17.29
CA PRO A 249 4.13 -11.09 -17.64
C PRO A 249 4.75 -10.48 -18.90
N GLU A 250 6.09 -10.47 -19.00
CA GLU A 250 6.81 -9.97 -20.19
C GLU A 250 6.59 -8.47 -20.49
N ALA A 251 6.10 -7.68 -19.53
CA ALA A 251 6.05 -6.23 -19.67
C ALA A 251 7.44 -5.65 -19.97
N GLY A 252 7.47 -4.51 -20.67
CA GLY A 252 8.70 -3.77 -20.91
C GLY A 252 9.36 -3.31 -19.62
N THR A 253 10.68 -3.11 -19.65
CA THR A 253 11.42 -2.62 -18.48
C THR A 253 11.41 -1.09 -18.45
N PRO A 254 10.97 -0.44 -17.35
CA PRO A 254 10.97 1.02 -17.23
C PRO A 254 12.33 1.65 -17.58
N GLY A 255 12.29 2.81 -18.24
CA GLY A 255 13.47 3.52 -18.73
C GLY A 255 14.11 2.95 -20.01
N GLN A 256 13.69 1.78 -20.50
CA GLN A 256 14.15 1.25 -21.79
C GLN A 256 13.34 1.82 -22.96
N ALA A 257 14.02 2.07 -24.09
CA ALA A 257 13.40 2.71 -25.26
C ALA A 257 12.21 1.92 -25.85
N ASN A 258 12.23 0.60 -25.72
CA ASN A 258 11.16 -0.29 -26.21
C ASN A 258 10.14 -0.67 -25.12
N CYS A 259 10.22 -0.09 -23.92
CA CYS A 259 9.34 -0.42 -22.79
C CYS A 259 7.87 -0.36 -23.19
N HIS A 260 7.45 0.78 -23.75
CA HIS A 260 6.06 1.03 -24.10
C HIS A 260 5.52 -0.02 -25.10
N GLY A 261 6.20 -0.22 -26.23
CA GLY A 261 5.77 -1.19 -27.24
C GLY A 261 5.77 -2.64 -26.75
N GLN A 262 6.72 -3.02 -25.89
CA GLN A 262 6.74 -4.35 -25.27
C GLN A 262 5.56 -4.53 -24.32
N THR A 263 5.30 -3.55 -23.46
CA THR A 263 4.18 -3.59 -22.50
C THR A 263 2.83 -3.66 -23.21
N VAL A 264 2.61 -2.83 -24.24
CA VAL A 264 1.39 -2.91 -25.08
C VAL A 264 1.23 -4.30 -25.69
N SER A 265 2.32 -4.88 -26.20
CA SER A 265 2.29 -6.23 -26.80
C SER A 265 1.98 -7.31 -25.75
N ALA A 266 2.58 -7.21 -24.56
CA ALA A 266 2.35 -8.12 -23.44
C ALA A 266 0.88 -8.07 -22.98
N MET A 267 0.33 -6.87 -22.77
CA MET A 267 -1.07 -6.69 -22.40
C MET A 267 -2.04 -7.20 -23.47
N ALA A 268 -1.79 -6.86 -24.75
CA ALA A 268 -2.64 -7.35 -25.83
C ALA A 268 -2.62 -8.89 -25.93
N LYS A 269 -1.47 -9.52 -25.72
CA LYS A 269 -1.34 -10.99 -25.64
C LYS A 269 -2.09 -11.56 -24.44
N GLU A 270 -2.00 -10.92 -23.28
CA GLU A 270 -2.56 -11.41 -22.02
C GLU A 270 -4.08 -11.23 -21.91
N PHE A 271 -4.63 -10.21 -22.55
CA PHE A 271 -6.07 -9.91 -22.44
C PHE A 271 -6.83 -10.10 -23.76
N GLY A 272 -6.17 -10.53 -24.83
CA GLY A 272 -6.81 -10.77 -26.13
C GLY A 272 -7.05 -9.51 -26.95
N GLY A 273 -6.22 -8.48 -26.78
CA GLY A 273 -6.28 -7.20 -27.48
C GLY A 273 -6.25 -6.01 -26.52
N ILE A 274 -5.85 -4.84 -27.02
CA ILE A 274 -5.61 -3.67 -26.16
C ILE A 274 -6.90 -3.09 -25.56
N ASP A 275 -8.03 -3.16 -26.29
CA ASP A 275 -9.34 -2.77 -25.78
C ASP A 275 -9.77 -3.65 -24.59
N ALA A 276 -9.55 -4.96 -24.70
CA ALA A 276 -9.83 -5.91 -23.64
C ALA A 276 -8.87 -5.73 -22.45
N SER A 277 -7.60 -5.35 -22.70
CA SER A 277 -6.66 -4.96 -21.65
C SER A 277 -7.19 -3.76 -20.87
N ALA A 278 -7.58 -2.67 -21.54
CA ALA A 278 -8.07 -1.47 -20.87
C ALA A 278 -9.27 -1.78 -19.98
N SER A 279 -10.27 -2.49 -20.51
CA SER A 279 -11.46 -2.87 -19.75
C SER A 279 -11.15 -3.80 -18.58
N THR A 280 -10.25 -4.79 -18.75
CA THR A 280 -9.95 -5.78 -17.70
C THR A 280 -9.11 -5.17 -16.57
N LEU A 281 -8.22 -4.25 -16.93
CA LEU A 281 -7.31 -3.60 -15.99
C LEU A 281 -7.95 -2.42 -15.24
N GLY A 282 -9.19 -2.06 -15.60
CA GLY A 282 -9.94 -0.99 -14.93
C GLY A 282 -9.66 0.41 -15.47
N TYR A 283 -9.06 0.54 -16.66
CA TYR A 283 -8.87 1.83 -17.30
C TYR A 283 -10.15 2.29 -18.00
N SER A 284 -10.41 3.60 -17.98
CA SER A 284 -11.60 4.21 -18.58
C SER A 284 -11.61 4.17 -20.12
N SER A 285 -10.45 4.02 -20.74
CA SER A 285 -10.26 3.95 -22.20
C SER A 285 -8.90 3.34 -22.56
N VAL A 286 -8.71 3.01 -23.84
CA VAL A 286 -7.40 2.61 -24.36
C VAL A 286 -6.39 3.75 -24.23
N ASP A 287 -6.79 5.00 -24.47
CA ASP A 287 -5.90 6.15 -24.32
C ASP A 287 -5.41 6.29 -22.87
N ALA A 288 -6.32 6.17 -21.88
CA ALA A 288 -5.94 6.17 -20.47
C ALA A 288 -5.00 5.00 -20.11
N LEU A 289 -5.17 3.84 -20.72
CA LEU A 289 -4.23 2.73 -20.58
C LEU A 289 -2.86 3.08 -21.17
N GLN A 290 -2.81 3.70 -22.35
CA GLN A 290 -1.54 4.09 -22.98
C GLN A 290 -0.79 5.13 -22.14
N ASP A 291 -1.51 6.09 -21.56
CA ASP A 291 -0.95 7.07 -20.62
C ASP A 291 -0.36 6.37 -19.38
N GLY A 292 -1.10 5.42 -18.80
CA GLY A 292 -0.62 4.60 -17.68
C GLY A 292 0.64 3.79 -18.02
N ILE A 293 0.74 3.26 -19.25
CA ILE A 293 1.95 2.59 -19.74
C ILE A 293 3.10 3.59 -19.91
N GLY A 294 2.82 4.80 -20.39
CA GLY A 294 3.80 5.89 -20.48
C GLY A 294 4.43 6.20 -19.13
N VAL A 295 3.60 6.42 -18.12
CA VAL A 295 4.03 6.65 -16.73
C VAL A 295 4.85 5.48 -16.19
N PHE A 296 4.37 4.24 -16.34
CA PHE A 296 5.12 3.03 -15.96
C PHE A 296 6.50 2.96 -16.62
N CYS A 297 6.60 3.37 -17.89
CA CYS A 297 7.85 3.35 -18.64
C CYS A 297 8.76 4.57 -18.40
N GLY A 298 8.29 5.59 -17.67
CA GLY A 298 9.00 6.85 -17.44
C GLY A 298 9.06 7.76 -18.67
N GLN A 299 7.96 7.85 -19.42
CA GLN A 299 7.82 8.63 -20.66
C GLN A 299 6.84 9.79 -20.53
#